data_AF-A0A945FHA4-F1
#
_entry.id   AF-A0A945FHA4-F1
#
_cell.length_a   1.000
_cell.length_b   1.000
_cell.length_c   1.000
_cell.angle_alpha   90.00
_cell.angle_beta   90.00
_cell.angle_gamma   90.00
#
_symmetry.space_group_name_H-M   'P 1'
#
loop_
_entity.id
_entity.type
_entity.pdbx_description
1 polymer ?
#
loop_
_entity_poly.entity_id
_entity_poly.type
_entity_poly.pdbx_seq_one_letter_code
_entity_poly.pdbx_strand_id
1 'polypeptide(L)'
;MAEKTIAFIQIIIIQYYLLLSIMPLMLIFNRMKKLMILLILLFNTSGSSAYSQSPIIGLKSVDIIRGWRQSNDVHIAAINISMEKGWKTYWRVPGVGGIPPLFDWNKSKNIKSISKIWPTPNIYNEYGLRTIGYKEEFILPIKIKPIDQKKPI
;
A
#
# COMPACT_ATOMS: atom_id res chain seq x y z
N MET A 1 18.28 -51.47 -64.58
CA MET A 1 19.11 -50.83 -63.52
C MET A 1 18.93 -49.31 -63.48
N ALA A 2 18.86 -48.62 -64.63
CA ALA A 2 18.70 -47.15 -64.70
C ALA A 2 17.41 -46.59 -64.07
N GLU A 3 16.28 -47.28 -64.19
CA GLU A 3 14.97 -46.80 -63.70
C GLU A 3 14.92 -46.62 -62.17
N LYS A 4 15.53 -47.55 -61.42
CA LYS A 4 15.64 -47.44 -59.95
C LYS A 4 16.53 -46.28 -59.53
N THR A 5 17.61 -46.02 -60.27
CA THR A 5 18.52 -44.89 -60.01
C THR A 5 17.81 -43.55 -60.25
N ILE A 6 16.98 -43.45 -61.29
CA ILE A 6 16.21 -42.23 -61.59
C ILE A 6 15.17 -41.94 -60.50
N ALA A 7 14.43 -42.97 -60.07
CA ALA A 7 13.45 -42.82 -58.99
C ALA A 7 14.11 -42.37 -57.67
N PHE A 8 15.28 -42.94 -57.35
CA PHE A 8 16.04 -42.55 -56.16
C PHE A 8 16.52 -41.10 -56.21
N ILE A 9 17.01 -40.65 -57.38
CA ILE A 9 17.44 -39.26 -57.59
C ILE A 9 16.24 -38.31 -57.48
N GLN A 10 15.08 -38.67 -58.05
CA GLN A 10 13.86 -37.86 -57.94
C GLN A 10 13.40 -37.70 -56.49
N ILE A 11 13.48 -38.75 -55.66
CA ILE A 11 13.12 -38.67 -54.24
C ILE A 11 14.05 -37.71 -53.48
N ILE A 12 15.37 -37.78 -53.72
CA ILE A 12 16.32 -36.87 -53.08
C ILE A 12 16.06 -35.43 -53.48
N ILE A 13 15.79 -35.18 -54.76
CA ILE A 13 15.47 -33.85 -55.28
C ILE A 13 14.17 -33.32 -54.65
N ILE A 14 13.12 -34.14 -54.58
CA ILE A 14 11.85 -33.78 -53.93
C ILE A 14 12.07 -33.46 -52.45
N GLN A 15 12.83 -34.29 -51.74
CA GLN A 15 13.14 -34.07 -50.32
C GLN A 15 13.93 -32.77 -50.12
N TYR A 16 14.88 -32.46 -51.00
CA TYR A 16 15.66 -31.23 -50.97
C TYR A 16 14.77 -29.98 -51.17
N TYR A 17 13.88 -30.00 -52.17
CA TYR A 17 12.93 -28.90 -52.39
C TYR A 17 11.93 -28.76 -51.24
N LEU A 18 11.48 -29.87 -50.66
CA LEU A 18 10.59 -29.86 -49.50
C LEU A 18 11.28 -29.25 -48.26
N LEU A 19 12.55 -29.60 -48.01
CA LEU A 19 13.34 -29.01 -46.94
C LEU A 19 13.56 -27.51 -47.17
N LEU A 20 13.97 -27.13 -48.39
CA LEU A 20 14.23 -25.74 -48.75
C LEU A 20 12.96 -24.87 -48.63
N SER A 21 11.79 -25.44 -48.92
CA SER A 21 10.49 -24.76 -48.79
C SER A 21 10.11 -24.41 -47.34
N ILE A 22 10.59 -25.16 -46.35
CA ILE A 22 10.17 -25.00 -44.94
C ILE A 22 11.19 -24.15 -44.14
N MET A 23 12.44 -24.06 -44.60
CA MET A 23 13.49 -23.24 -43.98
C MET A 23 13.10 -21.77 -43.68
N PRO A 24 12.48 -21.00 -44.62
CA PRO A 24 12.11 -19.62 -44.33
C PRO A 24 11.03 -19.53 -43.23
N LEU A 25 10.10 -20.47 -43.20
CA LEU A 25 9.05 -20.55 -42.18
C LEU A 25 9.67 -20.79 -40.79
N MET A 26 10.69 -21.66 -40.71
CA MET A 26 11.39 -21.96 -39.46
C MET A 26 12.19 -20.76 -38.93
N LEU A 27 12.80 -19.97 -39.82
CA LEU A 27 13.52 -18.74 -39.46
C LEU A 27 12.56 -17.64 -38.96
N ILE A 28 11.41 -17.47 -39.63
CA ILE A 28 10.37 -16.51 -39.22
C ILE A 28 9.82 -16.89 -37.84
N PHE A 29 9.52 -18.18 -37.63
CA PHE A 29 9.01 -18.67 -36.35
C PHE A 29 10.00 -18.41 -35.20
N ASN A 30 11.30 -18.61 -35.43
CA ASN A 30 12.32 -18.36 -34.41
C ASN A 30 12.54 -16.87 -34.14
N ARG A 31 12.40 -16.01 -35.16
CA ARG A 31 12.40 -14.55 -35.00
C ARG A 31 11.17 -14.05 -34.21
N MET A 32 9.99 -14.57 -34.53
CA MET A 32 8.74 -14.23 -33.84
C MET A 32 8.76 -14.66 -32.37
N LYS A 33 9.30 -15.84 -32.04
CA LYS A 33 9.49 -16.29 -30.66
C LYS A 33 10.38 -15.35 -29.86
N LYS A 34 11.53 -14.93 -30.42
CA LYS A 34 12.43 -13.97 -29.76
C LYS A 34 11.76 -12.61 -29.55
N LEU A 35 10.98 -12.15 -30.53
CA LEU A 35 10.21 -10.90 -30.42
C LEU A 35 9.14 -10.99 -29.32
N MET A 36 8.43 -12.12 -29.23
CA MET A 36 7.45 -12.38 -28.17
C MET A 36 8.10 -12.38 -26.78
N ILE A 37 9.25 -13.03 -26.62
CA ILE A 37 9.98 -13.05 -25.33
C ILE A 37 10.44 -11.64 -24.95
N LEU A 38 10.96 -10.86 -25.91
CA LEU A 38 11.38 -9.47 -25.67
C LEU A 38 10.20 -8.58 -25.28
N LEU A 39 9.05 -8.74 -25.93
CA LEU A 39 7.82 -8.03 -25.58
C LEU A 39 7.36 -8.36 -24.16
N ILE A 40 7.33 -9.65 -23.78
CA ILE A 40 6.95 -10.08 -22.42
C ILE A 40 7.89 -9.47 -21.38
N LEU A 41 9.19 -9.40 -21.64
CA LEU A 41 10.17 -8.78 -20.73
C LEU A 41 9.93 -7.27 -20.57
N LEU A 42 9.54 -6.57 -21.64
CA LEU A 42 9.27 -5.12 -21.60
C LEU A 42 7.97 -4.80 -20.81
N PHE A 43 6.96 -5.67 -20.87
CA PHE A 43 5.68 -5.47 -20.16
C PHE A 43 5.77 -5.62 -18.63
N ASN A 44 6.81 -6.26 -18.08
CA ASN A 44 6.95 -6.45 -16.63
C ASN A 44 7.53 -5.24 -15.88
N THR A 45 7.72 -4.09 -16.54
CA THR A 45 8.30 -2.87 -15.93
C THR A 45 7.28 -1.91 -15.33
N SER A 46 6.00 -2.29 -15.23
CA SER A 46 5.03 -1.53 -14.45
C SER A 46 5.21 -1.90 -12.97
N GLY A 47 6.11 -1.19 -12.29
CA GLY A 47 6.23 -1.26 -10.83
C GLY A 47 4.86 -0.97 -10.22
N SER A 48 4.22 -2.00 -9.69
CA SER A 48 3.01 -1.83 -8.90
C SER A 48 3.42 -1.09 -7.64
N SER A 49 3.17 0.22 -7.62
CA SER A 49 3.20 0.98 -6.38
C SER A 49 2.08 0.42 -5.53
N ALA A 50 2.43 -0.40 -4.54
CA ALA A 50 1.48 -0.87 -3.55
C ALA A 50 1.02 0.36 -2.76
N TYR A 51 -0.11 0.95 -3.14
CA TYR A 51 -0.84 1.84 -2.27
C TYR A 51 -1.24 1.02 -1.06
N SER A 52 -0.55 1.24 0.06
CA SER A 52 -0.91 0.66 1.35
C SER A 52 -2.23 1.28 1.79
N GLN A 53 -3.34 0.80 1.25
CA GLN A 53 -4.65 1.25 1.67
C GLN A 53 -4.86 0.80 3.12
N SER A 54 -5.28 1.73 3.97
CA SER A 54 -5.58 1.43 5.37
C SER A 54 -6.60 0.30 5.43
N PRO A 55 -6.38 -0.75 6.25
CA PRO A 55 -7.38 -1.78 6.48
C PRO A 55 -8.63 -1.24 7.21
N ILE A 56 -8.54 -0.02 7.75
CA ILE A 56 -9.64 0.68 8.42
C ILE A 56 -10.33 1.59 7.39
N ILE A 57 -11.61 1.32 7.15
CA ILE A 57 -12.45 2.09 6.24
C ILE A 57 -12.49 3.56 6.69
N GLY A 58 -12.27 4.49 5.76
CA GLY A 58 -12.36 5.91 6.01
C GLY A 58 -11.14 6.54 6.68
N LEU A 59 -10.12 5.76 7.03
CA LEU A 59 -8.85 6.26 7.56
C LEU A 59 -7.85 6.47 6.42
N LYS A 60 -7.32 7.68 6.27
CA LYS A 60 -6.26 8.00 5.31
C LYS A 60 -4.86 7.74 5.89
N SER A 61 -4.57 8.32 7.05
CA SER A 61 -3.26 8.19 7.71
C SER A 61 -3.36 8.42 9.22
N VAL A 62 -2.36 7.89 9.93
CA VAL A 62 -2.10 8.22 11.33
C VAL A 62 -0.62 8.57 11.45
N ASP A 63 -0.34 9.80 11.86
CA ASP A 63 1.00 10.35 11.91
C ASP A 63 1.32 10.91 13.30
N ILE A 64 2.60 10.89 13.67
CA ILE A 64 3.07 11.54 14.90
C ILE A 64 3.69 12.88 14.55
N ILE A 65 3.07 13.97 15.01
CA ILE A 65 3.64 15.30 14.95
C ILE A 65 4.61 15.44 16.13
N ARG A 66 5.90 15.62 15.80
CA ARG A 66 6.95 15.87 16.79
C ARG A 66 6.78 17.27 17.36
N GLY A 67 6.69 17.37 18.67
CA GLY A 67 6.72 18.65 19.37
C GLY A 67 8.08 18.91 20.00
N TRP A 68 8.07 19.51 21.18
CA TRP A 68 9.26 19.92 21.93
C TRP A 68 9.34 19.23 23.29
N ARG A 69 10.49 19.35 23.95
CA ARG A 69 10.67 18.93 25.34
C ARG A 69 10.56 20.13 26.26
N GLN A 70 9.82 19.98 27.35
CA GLN A 70 9.72 20.98 28.42
C GLN A 70 10.84 20.78 29.45
N SER A 71 11.12 21.80 30.26
CA SER A 71 12.17 21.79 31.30
C SER A 71 11.95 20.78 32.43
N ASN A 72 10.73 20.24 32.56
CA ASN A 72 10.36 19.21 33.54
C ASN A 72 10.35 17.80 32.93
N ASP A 73 11.07 17.61 31.83
CA ASP A 73 11.25 16.35 31.11
C ASP A 73 9.96 15.77 30.51
N VAL A 74 8.95 16.62 30.32
CA VAL A 74 7.75 16.27 29.57
C VAL A 74 8.00 16.49 28.08
N HIS A 75 7.77 15.47 27.28
CA HIS A 75 7.77 15.56 25.82
C HIS A 75 6.36 15.87 25.33
N ILE A 76 6.24 16.92 24.53
CA ILE A 76 5.02 17.28 23.81
C ILE A 76 5.08 16.66 22.41
N ALA A 77 4.00 16.00 22.02
CA ALA A 77 3.79 15.51 20.66
C ALA A 77 2.30 15.59 20.33
N ALA A 78 1.91 15.28 19.10
CA ALA A 78 0.51 15.06 18.77
C ALA A 78 0.34 13.86 17.84
N ILE A 79 -0.81 13.21 17.93
CA ILE A 79 -1.25 12.19 16.98
C ILE A 79 -2.14 12.90 15.96
N ASN A 80 -1.76 12.92 14.70
CA ASN A 80 -2.64 13.38 13.62
C ASN A 80 -3.35 12.18 12.99
N ILE A 81 -4.68 12.22 12.95
CA ILE A 81 -5.53 11.21 12.33
C ILE A 81 -6.24 11.89 11.16
N SER A 82 -5.81 11.55 9.94
CA SER A 82 -6.44 12.02 8.70
C SER A 82 -7.44 10.99 8.22
N MET A 83 -8.64 11.44 7.84
CA MET A 83 -9.76 10.62 7.41
C MET A 83 -10.24 11.04 6.02
N GLU A 84 -10.95 10.14 5.34
CA GLU A 84 -11.58 10.41 4.07
C GLU A 84 -12.71 11.44 4.19
N LYS A 85 -13.06 12.08 3.07
CA LYS A 85 -14.14 13.07 3.05
C LYS A 85 -15.44 12.42 3.54
N GLY A 86 -16.15 13.09 4.44
CA GLY A 86 -17.39 12.58 5.04
C GLY A 86 -17.20 11.63 6.22
N TRP A 87 -15.97 11.20 6.52
CA TRP A 87 -15.68 10.37 7.70
C TRP A 87 -15.43 11.22 8.94
N LYS A 88 -15.75 10.63 10.10
CA LYS A 88 -15.57 11.24 11.42
C LYS A 88 -15.08 10.22 12.44
N THR A 89 -14.38 10.73 13.45
CA THR A 89 -14.08 10.02 14.69
C THR A 89 -14.75 10.71 15.87
N TYR A 90 -14.87 10.02 16.99
CA TYR A 90 -15.63 10.50 18.14
C TYR A 90 -14.75 11.22 19.17
N TRP A 91 -15.39 12.11 19.92
CA TRP A 91 -14.82 12.66 21.13
C TRP A 91 -14.81 11.62 22.26
N ARG A 92 -14.06 11.88 23.33
CA ARG A 92 -14.02 11.02 24.52
C ARG A 92 -15.39 10.77 25.17
N VAL A 93 -16.34 11.69 24.97
CA VAL A 93 -17.76 11.51 25.32
C VAL A 93 -18.55 11.64 24.02
N PRO A 94 -18.87 10.53 23.34
CA PRO A 94 -19.21 10.56 21.92
C PRO A 94 -20.65 10.99 21.63
N GLY A 95 -21.50 11.10 22.65
CA GLY A 95 -22.95 11.26 22.48
C GLY A 95 -23.65 9.92 22.21
N VAL A 96 -24.87 9.98 21.67
CA VAL A 96 -25.72 8.80 21.48
C VAL A 96 -25.15 7.92 20.36
N GLY A 97 -24.90 6.64 20.67
CA GLY A 97 -24.51 5.63 19.68
C GLY A 97 -23.07 5.72 19.15
N GLY A 98 -22.25 6.65 19.65
CA GLY A 98 -20.86 6.76 19.23
C GLY A 98 -19.89 5.92 20.08
N ILE A 99 -18.71 5.63 19.53
CA ILE A 99 -17.68 4.80 20.18
C ILE A 99 -16.44 5.67 20.42
N PRO A 100 -16.06 5.93 21.68
CA PRO A 100 -14.90 6.77 21.96
C PRO A 100 -13.60 6.06 21.49
N PRO A 101 -12.62 6.79 20.95
CA PRO A 101 -11.37 6.19 20.51
C PRO A 101 -10.54 5.71 21.71
N LEU A 102 -9.92 4.55 21.54
CA LEU A 102 -9.04 3.93 22.53
C LEU A 102 -7.58 4.13 22.13
N PHE A 103 -6.77 4.52 23.10
CA PHE A 103 -5.32 4.71 22.94
C PHE A 103 -4.61 3.81 23.94
N ASP A 104 -3.91 2.80 23.44
CA ASP A 104 -3.14 1.86 24.24
C ASP A 104 -1.63 2.11 24.05
N TRP A 105 -0.94 2.25 25.18
CA TRP A 105 0.50 2.53 25.27
C TRP A 105 1.26 1.42 25.99
N ASN A 106 0.60 0.30 26.31
CA ASN A 106 1.17 -0.79 27.12
C ASN A 106 2.40 -1.45 26.47
N LYS A 107 2.61 -1.27 25.17
CA LYS A 107 3.78 -1.78 24.43
C LYS A 107 5.00 -0.85 24.51
N SER A 108 4.86 0.37 25.04
CA SER A 108 5.96 1.31 25.21
C SER A 108 6.79 0.95 26.44
N LYS A 109 8.12 0.92 26.29
CA LYS A 109 9.04 0.48 27.36
C LYS A 109 9.49 1.60 28.31
N ASN A 110 9.43 2.85 27.86
CA ASN A 110 9.99 3.99 28.59
C ASN A 110 8.95 5.09 28.85
N ILE A 111 7.66 4.75 28.92
CA ILE A 111 6.59 5.70 29.21
C ILE A 111 6.11 5.53 30.64
N LYS A 112 6.28 6.58 31.45
CA LYS A 112 5.78 6.63 32.82
C LYS A 112 4.31 7.04 32.86
N SER A 113 3.93 8.04 32.05
CA SER A 113 2.55 8.51 31.96
C SER A 113 2.32 9.29 30.67
N ILE A 114 1.09 9.22 30.14
CA ILE A 114 0.63 10.06 29.03
C ILE A 114 -0.61 10.83 29.46
N SER A 115 -0.63 12.14 29.19
CA SER A 115 -1.82 12.98 29.32
C SER A 115 -2.29 13.45 27.94
N LYS A 116 -3.57 13.24 27.64
CA LYS A 116 -4.22 13.61 26.38
C LYS A 116 -4.89 14.98 26.54
N ILE A 117 -4.61 15.92 25.63
CA ILE A 117 -5.22 17.24 25.59
C ILE A 117 -6.26 17.23 24.48
N TRP A 118 -7.52 17.03 24.84
CA TRP A 118 -8.59 16.97 23.85
C TRP A 118 -8.92 18.36 23.30
N PRO A 119 -8.81 18.59 21.99
CA PRO A 119 -9.33 19.79 21.37
C PRO A 119 -10.85 19.90 21.55
N THR A 120 -11.38 21.10 21.45
CA THR A 120 -12.84 21.33 21.41
C THR A 120 -13.45 20.53 20.25
N PRO A 121 -14.44 19.65 20.52
CA PRO A 121 -15.07 18.86 19.48
C PRO A 121 -16.19 19.63 18.78
N ASN A 122 -16.69 19.08 17.67
CA ASN A 122 -17.92 19.52 17.03
C ASN A 122 -19.10 18.65 17.47
N ILE A 123 -20.30 19.22 17.44
CA ILE A 123 -21.56 18.51 17.64
C ILE A 123 -22.19 18.28 16.27
N TYR A 124 -22.59 17.04 16.00
CA TYR A 124 -23.28 16.65 14.77
C TYR A 124 -24.65 16.08 15.11
N ASN A 125 -25.68 16.59 14.42
CA ASN A 125 -27.04 16.09 14.49
C ASN A 125 -27.38 15.46 13.14
N GLU A 126 -27.35 14.13 13.08
CA GLU A 126 -27.52 13.36 11.84
C GLU A 126 -28.54 12.25 12.12
N TYR A 127 -29.55 12.11 11.26
CA TYR A 127 -30.62 11.10 11.43
C TYR A 127 -31.32 11.13 12.79
N GLY A 128 -31.47 12.32 13.39
CA GLY A 128 -32.06 12.48 14.72
C GLY A 128 -31.13 12.09 15.89
N LEU A 129 -29.89 11.68 15.61
CA LEU A 129 -28.89 11.32 16.62
C LEU A 129 -27.87 12.44 16.79
N ARG A 130 -27.60 12.77 18.05
CA ARG A 130 -26.57 13.74 18.44
C ARG A 130 -25.27 13.03 18.79
N THR A 131 -24.24 13.27 17.98
CA THR A 131 -22.87 12.76 18.18
C THR A 131 -21.89 13.92 18.36
N ILE A 132 -20.76 13.65 19.01
CA ILE A 132 -19.72 14.63 19.31
C ILE A 132 -18.39 14.08 18.82
N GLY A 133 -17.64 14.84 18.03
CA GLY A 133 -16.42 14.33 17.40
C GLY A 133 -15.72 15.30 16.46
N TYR A 134 -14.97 14.74 15.52
CA TYR A 134 -14.11 15.44 14.56
C TYR A 134 -14.30 14.84 13.17
N LYS A 135 -14.47 15.66 12.14
CA LYS A 135 -14.59 15.26 10.72
C LYS A 135 -13.27 15.49 10.00
N GLU A 136 -12.92 14.56 9.11
CA GLU A 136 -11.78 14.62 8.17
C GLU A 136 -10.38 14.68 8.80
N GLU A 137 -10.16 15.44 9.87
CA GLU A 137 -8.88 15.52 10.59
C GLU A 137 -9.12 15.59 12.10
N PHE A 138 -8.29 14.88 12.85
CA PHE A 138 -8.25 14.95 14.31
C PHE A 138 -6.80 14.92 14.80
N ILE A 139 -6.39 16.03 15.41
CA ILE A 139 -5.08 16.16 16.04
C ILE A 139 -5.25 16.04 17.56
N LEU A 140 -4.63 15.04 18.17
CA LEU A 140 -4.62 14.84 19.62
C LEU A 140 -3.24 15.17 20.21
N PRO A 141 -3.06 16.37 20.78
CA PRO A 141 -1.87 16.67 21.55
C PRO A 141 -1.74 15.79 22.79
N ILE A 142 -0.53 15.33 23.05
CA ILE A 142 -0.18 14.46 24.17
C ILE A 142 1.05 15.00 24.90
N LYS A 143 1.02 14.88 26.22
CA LYS A 143 2.18 15.09 27.10
C LYS A 143 2.68 13.73 27.54
N ILE A 144 3.92 13.41 27.24
CA ILE A 144 4.55 12.13 27.54
C ILE A 144 5.63 12.37 28.59
N LYS A 145 5.55 11.65 29.72
CA LYS A 145 6.61 11.64 30.73
C LYS A 145 7.38 10.33 30.62
N PRO A 146 8.69 10.35 30.34
CA PRO A 146 9.48 9.13 30.28
C PRO A 146 9.76 8.56 31.67
N ILE A 147 10.13 7.28 31.73
CA ILE A 147 10.68 6.66 32.95
C ILE A 147 12.12 7.10 33.13
N ASP A 148 12.90 7.03 32.05
CA ASP A 148 14.30 7.44 31.95
C ASP A 148 14.47 8.41 30.77
N GLN A 149 14.94 9.62 31.08
CA GLN A 149 15.06 10.73 30.14
C GLN A 149 16.17 10.51 29.10
N LYS A 150 17.14 9.65 29.42
CA LYS A 150 18.28 9.33 28.55
C LYS A 150 17.95 8.22 27.55
N LYS A 151 16.80 7.56 27.70
CA LYS A 151 16.34 6.50 26.80
C LYS A 151 15.29 7.00 25.82
N PRO A 152 15.18 6.39 24.63
CA PRO A 152 14.09 6.69 23.70
C PRO A 152 12.73 6.33 24.33
N ILE A 153 11.70 7.06 23.91
CA ILE A 153 10.29 6.81 24.27
C ILE A 153 9.70 5.80 23.30
#